data_AF-A0A1V8M5V8-F1
#
_entry.id   AF-A0A1V8M5V8-F1
#
_cell.length_a   1.000
_cell.length_b   1.000
_cell.length_c   1.000
_cell.angle_alpha   90.00
_cell.angle_beta   90.00
_cell.angle_gamma   90.00
#
_symmetry.space_group_name_H-M   'P 1'
#
loop_
_entity.id
_entity.type
_entity.pdbx_description
1 polymer ?
#
loop_
_entity_poly.entity_id
_entity_poly.type
_entity_poly.pdbx_seq_one_letter_code
_entity_poly.pdbx_strand_id
1 'polypeptide(L)'
;MARCKSCSAPLLANTNRCQYCGVRNDVDLQSKPYVMTHKKASDRLCPHCNKPLQTIQLQLDEQLFIERCADCLGLFFDLGELDILLNHSVSHVNSINLAHLDNINADRYHKKQVVKYIKCPVCREFMHRKNFAHKSGVIVDNCRFHGLWLDSGEVMHLMEWKKAGGQLLHEQGQRKKTHKVKQTQVARSKLWDASVNQSSFGLETDVLEFLASVVQKIL
;
A
#
# COMPACT_ATOMS: atom_id res chain seq x y z
N MET A 1 22.33 -1.87 4.04
CA MET A 1 22.25 -2.78 2.89
C MET A 1 22.51 -4.21 3.37
N ALA A 2 21.58 -5.12 3.08
CA ALA A 2 21.76 -6.54 3.38
C ALA A 2 22.92 -7.13 2.55
N ARG A 3 23.56 -8.17 3.05
CA ARG A 3 24.65 -8.88 2.36
C ARG A 3 24.21 -10.29 2.00
N CYS A 4 24.72 -10.79 0.88
CA CYS A 4 24.44 -12.14 0.45
C CYS A 4 25.02 -13.15 1.45
N LYS A 5 24.21 -14.10 1.95
CA LYS A 5 24.65 -15.14 2.88
C LYS A 5 25.69 -16.10 2.30
N SER A 6 25.78 -16.18 0.97
CA SER A 6 26.67 -17.12 0.27
C SER A 6 28.01 -16.50 -0.14
N CYS A 7 28.05 -15.22 -0.53
CA CYS A 7 29.27 -14.58 -1.05
C CYS A 7 29.58 -13.23 -0.41
N SER A 8 28.78 -12.78 0.56
CA SER A 8 28.95 -11.52 1.29
C SER A 8 28.90 -10.25 0.44
N ALA A 9 28.58 -10.36 -0.86
CA ALA A 9 28.36 -9.23 -1.74
C ALA A 9 27.12 -8.41 -1.31
N PRO A 10 27.10 -7.10 -1.55
CA PRO A 10 25.93 -6.28 -1.26
C PRO A 10 24.73 -6.76 -2.08
N LEU A 11 23.58 -6.88 -1.43
CA LEU A 11 22.32 -7.14 -2.13
C LEU A 11 21.70 -5.82 -2.57
N LEU A 12 21.26 -5.79 -3.82
CA LEU A 12 20.37 -4.73 -4.29
C LEU A 12 19.05 -4.79 -3.51
N ALA A 13 18.40 -3.65 -3.40
CA ALA A 13 17.10 -3.59 -2.76
C ALA A 13 15.99 -4.27 -3.59
N ASN A 14 14.90 -4.66 -2.92
CA ASN A 14 13.73 -5.29 -3.54
C ASN A 14 14.06 -6.54 -4.38
N THR A 15 15.19 -7.19 -4.10
CA THR A 15 15.56 -8.46 -4.71
C THR A 15 16.19 -9.36 -3.66
N ASN A 16 15.81 -10.64 -3.68
CA ASN A 16 16.51 -11.67 -2.95
C ASN A 16 17.68 -12.26 -3.75
N ARG A 17 17.72 -12.08 -5.07
CA ARG A 17 18.71 -12.71 -5.93
C ARG A 17 19.97 -11.87 -5.97
N CYS A 18 21.07 -12.43 -5.49
CA CYS A 18 22.37 -11.81 -5.57
C CYS A 18 22.81 -11.71 -7.05
N GLN A 19 23.16 -10.52 -7.50
CA GLN A 19 23.64 -10.31 -8.88
C GLN A 19 25.02 -10.93 -9.14
N TYR A 20 25.79 -11.19 -8.07
CA TYR A 20 27.14 -11.73 -8.18
C TYR A 20 27.14 -13.27 -8.22
N CYS A 21 26.56 -13.92 -7.21
CA CYS A 21 26.56 -15.39 -7.11
C CYS A 21 25.24 -16.06 -7.54
N GLY A 22 24.19 -15.29 -7.83
CA GLY A 22 22.89 -15.82 -8.27
C GLY A 22 22.02 -16.46 -7.18
N VAL A 23 22.54 -16.64 -5.95
CA VAL A 23 21.80 -17.22 -4.82
C VAL A 23 20.64 -16.32 -4.39
N ARG A 24 19.50 -16.94 -4.07
CA ARG A 24 18.37 -16.27 -3.42
C ARG A 24 18.61 -16.17 -1.90
N ASN A 25 18.54 -14.95 -1.40
CA ASN A 25 18.73 -14.58 -0.02
C ASN A 25 17.37 -14.37 0.61
N ASP A 26 17.12 -15.12 1.65
CA ASP A 26 15.84 -15.06 2.32
C ASP A 26 15.70 -13.77 3.13
N VAL A 27 14.45 -13.35 3.34
CA VAL A 27 14.16 -12.33 4.34
C VAL A 27 14.44 -12.99 5.68
N ASP A 28 15.38 -12.43 6.44
CA ASP A 28 15.68 -12.92 7.77
C ASP A 28 14.56 -12.53 8.73
N LEU A 29 13.48 -13.32 8.70
CA LEU A 29 12.42 -13.31 9.69
C LEU A 29 12.82 -14.12 10.94
N GLN A 30 14.08 -14.59 11.05
CA GLN A 30 14.53 -15.43 12.17
C GLN A 30 15.39 -14.67 13.17
N SER A 31 15.89 -13.49 12.82
CA SER A 31 16.57 -12.62 13.78
C SER A 31 15.55 -11.96 14.73
N LYS A 32 15.86 -12.04 16.04
CA LYS A 32 15.15 -11.46 17.19
C LYS A 32 14.72 -10.02 16.87
N PRO A 33 13.48 -9.79 16.40
CA PRO A 33 12.28 -9.93 17.22
C PRO A 33 11.36 -11.11 16.90
N TYR A 34 11.59 -11.88 15.84
CA TYR A 34 10.61 -12.86 15.32
C TYR A 34 11.14 -14.29 15.48
N VAL A 35 10.63 -15.05 16.46
CA VAL A 35 10.95 -16.49 16.54
C VAL A 35 9.96 -17.25 15.66
N MET A 36 10.47 -18.01 14.68
CA MET A 36 9.64 -18.86 13.84
C MET A 36 9.36 -20.16 14.59
N THR A 37 8.12 -20.37 15.05
CA THR A 37 7.78 -21.48 15.95
C THR A 37 7.13 -22.66 15.23
N HIS A 38 6.45 -22.43 14.10
CA HIS A 38 5.77 -23.49 13.38
C HIS A 38 5.75 -23.25 11.87
N LYS A 39 5.90 -24.34 11.10
CA LYS A 39 5.72 -24.36 9.64
C LYS A 39 4.71 -25.43 9.28
N LYS A 40 3.58 -25.03 8.70
CA LYS A 40 2.55 -25.94 8.21
C LYS A 40 2.38 -25.77 6.70
N ALA A 41 2.06 -26.85 5.98
CA ALA A 41 1.59 -26.71 4.61
C ALA A 41 0.27 -25.94 4.58
N SER A 42 0.13 -25.03 3.61
CA SER A 42 -1.09 -24.27 3.35
C SER A 42 -1.78 -24.80 2.09
N ASP A 43 -3.10 -24.69 2.06
CA ASP A 43 -3.92 -25.01 0.88
C ASP A 43 -3.84 -23.90 -0.20
N ARG A 44 -3.23 -22.75 0.14
CA ARG A 44 -3.07 -21.61 -0.76
C ARG A 44 -1.89 -21.86 -1.72
N LEU A 45 -2.03 -21.47 -2.99
CA LEU A 45 -0.95 -21.58 -3.98
C LEU A 45 -0.23 -20.26 -4.19
N CYS A 46 1.09 -20.33 -4.38
CA CYS A 46 1.90 -19.19 -4.77
C CYS A 46 1.49 -18.68 -6.16
N PRO A 47 1.23 -17.39 -6.34
CA PRO A 47 0.83 -16.84 -7.64
C PRO A 47 1.96 -16.81 -8.67
N HIS A 48 3.22 -16.91 -8.24
CA HIS A 48 4.38 -16.89 -9.14
C HIS A 48 4.79 -18.27 -9.62
N CYS A 49 4.84 -19.25 -8.72
CA CYS A 49 5.30 -20.61 -9.02
C CYS A 49 4.20 -21.68 -9.01
N ASN A 50 2.97 -21.33 -8.61
CA ASN A 50 1.82 -22.22 -8.49
C ASN A 50 2.04 -23.45 -7.59
N LYS A 51 2.99 -23.37 -6.65
CA LYS A 51 3.23 -24.40 -5.64
C LYS A 51 2.53 -24.06 -4.31
N PRO A 52 2.21 -25.05 -3.46
CA PRO A 52 1.65 -24.81 -2.13
C PRO A 52 2.51 -23.86 -1.30
N LEU A 53 1.85 -22.92 -0.63
CA LEU A 53 2.47 -22.04 0.35
C LEU A 53 2.69 -22.79 1.67
N GLN A 54 3.51 -22.19 2.52
CA GLN A 54 3.74 -22.64 3.89
C GLN A 54 3.24 -21.55 4.84
N THR A 55 2.32 -21.90 5.73
CA THR A 55 1.96 -21.03 6.84
C THR A 55 3.11 -21.05 7.84
N ILE A 56 3.67 -19.88 8.10
CA ILE A 56 4.70 -19.67 9.11
C ILE A 56 4.12 -18.86 10.25
N GLN A 57 4.34 -19.32 11.48
CA GLN A 57 3.96 -18.59 12.67
C GLN A 57 5.13 -17.71 13.12
N LEU A 58 4.88 -16.40 13.23
CA LEU A 58 5.80 -15.46 13.86
C LEU A 58 5.37 -15.25 15.32
N GLN A 59 6.29 -15.48 16.25
CA GLN A 59 6.07 -15.17 17.65
C GLN A 59 6.35 -13.67 17.90
N LEU A 60 5.28 -12.91 18.12
CA LEU A 60 5.30 -11.50 18.55
C LEU A 60 4.60 -11.35 19.89
N ASP A 61 4.29 -10.11 20.28
CA ASP A 61 3.33 -9.83 21.36
C ASP A 61 1.99 -10.56 21.12
N GLU A 62 1.62 -10.74 19.84
CA GLU A 62 0.51 -11.57 19.38
C GLU A 62 0.97 -12.65 18.38
N GLN A 63 0.15 -13.68 18.16
CA GLN A 63 0.49 -14.74 17.20
C GLN A 63 0.10 -14.29 15.78
N LEU A 64 1.10 -14.19 14.89
CA LEU A 64 0.88 -13.84 13.49
C LEU A 64 1.13 -15.05 12.59
N PHE A 65 0.22 -15.34 11.66
CA PHE A 65 0.30 -16.49 10.77
C PHE A 65 0.33 -16.06 9.31
N ILE A 66 1.53 -15.93 8.75
CA ILE A 66 1.69 -15.47 7.38
C ILE A 66 1.98 -16.63 6.43
N GLU A 67 1.65 -16.43 5.17
CA GLU A 67 1.86 -17.43 4.14
C GLU A 67 3.15 -17.14 3.37
N ARG A 68 3.95 -18.17 3.14
CA ARG A 68 5.28 -18.03 2.55
C ARG A 68 5.53 -19.06 1.46
N CYS A 69 6.07 -18.62 0.33
CA CYS A 69 6.56 -19.53 -0.69
C CYS A 69 7.99 -19.99 -0.40
N ALA A 70 8.25 -21.29 -0.49
CA ALA A 70 9.59 -21.85 -0.31
C ALA A 70 10.54 -21.58 -1.50
N ASP A 71 9.99 -21.38 -2.72
CA ASP A 71 10.81 -21.21 -3.94
C ASP A 71 11.12 -19.75 -4.26
N CYS A 72 10.08 -18.91 -4.37
CA CYS A 72 10.26 -17.51 -4.75
C CYS A 72 10.49 -16.61 -3.53
N LEU A 73 10.22 -17.10 -2.32
CA LEU A 73 10.34 -16.37 -1.06
C LEU A 73 9.39 -15.17 -0.95
N GLY A 74 8.32 -15.15 -1.77
CA GLY A 74 7.23 -14.19 -1.63
C GLY A 74 6.35 -14.52 -0.43
N LEU A 75 5.71 -13.47 0.09
CA LEU A 75 4.93 -13.51 1.31
C LEU A 75 3.51 -13.02 1.03
N PHE A 76 2.54 -13.69 1.63
CA PHE A 76 1.16 -13.28 1.64
C PHE A 76 0.71 -13.00 3.06
N PHE A 77 0.14 -11.82 3.24
CA PHE A 77 -0.37 -11.30 4.49
C PHE A 77 -1.87 -11.17 4.37
N ASP A 78 -2.62 -11.78 5.29
CA ASP A 78 -4.05 -11.54 5.42
C ASP A 78 -4.29 -10.08 5.87
N LEU A 79 -5.54 -9.64 5.81
CA LEU A 79 -5.90 -8.25 6.13
C LEU A 79 -5.37 -7.84 7.52
N GLY A 80 -4.58 -6.76 7.57
CA GLY A 80 -4.02 -6.19 8.80
C GLY A 80 -2.70 -6.83 9.27
N GLU A 81 -2.33 -8.01 8.77
CA GLU A 81 -1.14 -8.72 9.25
C GLU A 81 0.18 -8.00 8.94
N LEU A 82 0.26 -7.35 7.77
CA LEU A 82 1.44 -6.56 7.41
C LEU A 82 1.63 -5.37 8.36
N ASP A 83 0.53 -4.71 8.76
CA ASP A 83 0.59 -3.58 9.68
C ASP A 83 1.06 -4.02 11.07
N ILE A 84 0.55 -5.15 11.56
CA ILE A 84 1.00 -5.80 12.81
C ILE A 84 2.51 -6.06 12.76
N LEU A 85 2.98 -6.73 11.69
CA LEU A 85 4.40 -7.03 11.51
C LEU A 85 5.24 -5.73 11.54
N LEU A 86 4.85 -4.72 10.78
CA LEU A 86 5.58 -3.46 10.67
C LEU A 86 5.57 -2.64 11.98
N ASN A 87 4.45 -2.64 12.72
CA ASN A 87 4.34 -1.96 14.01
C ASN A 87 5.25 -2.60 15.05
N HIS A 88 5.32 -3.93 15.08
CA HIS A 88 6.20 -4.64 16.01
C HIS A 88 7.69 -4.55 15.59
N SER A 89 7.99 -4.48 14.29
CA SER A 89 9.38 -4.49 13.77
C SER A 89 10.11 -3.18 14.01
N VAL A 90 9.36 -2.12 14.23
CA VAL A 90 9.83 -0.74 14.23
C VAL A 90 9.22 -0.03 15.42
N SER A 91 9.90 -0.12 16.57
CA SER A 91 9.52 0.62 17.77
C SER A 91 9.91 2.10 17.67
N HIS A 92 9.00 2.96 18.11
CA HIS A 92 9.18 4.41 18.35
C HIS A 92 10.03 5.17 17.32
N VAL A 93 9.41 5.54 16.20
CA VAL A 93 9.98 6.50 15.27
C VAL A 93 9.52 7.90 15.68
N ASN A 94 10.44 8.71 16.20
CA ASN A 94 10.12 10.06 16.69
C ASN A 94 10.60 11.17 15.74
N SER A 95 11.31 10.82 14.66
CA SER A 95 11.86 11.75 13.70
C SER A 95 11.73 11.23 12.28
N ILE A 96 11.57 12.16 11.32
CA ILE A 96 11.51 11.84 9.89
C ILE A 96 12.89 12.15 9.30
N ASN A 97 13.57 11.14 8.79
CA ASN A 97 14.83 11.33 8.07
C ASN A 97 14.55 11.39 6.56
N LEU A 98 14.23 12.60 6.08
CA LEU A 98 13.87 12.84 4.67
C LEU A 98 14.99 12.42 3.70
N ALA A 99 16.25 12.74 4.01
CA ALA A 99 17.39 12.36 3.17
C ALA A 99 17.53 10.83 3.06
N HIS A 100 17.31 10.10 4.15
CA HIS A 100 17.32 8.65 4.14
C HIS A 100 16.13 8.08 3.37
N LEU A 101 14.93 8.66 3.51
CA LEU A 101 13.76 8.26 2.73
C LEU A 101 13.95 8.48 1.22
N ASP A 102 14.55 9.61 0.84
CA ASP A 102 14.83 9.91 -0.57
C ASP A 102 15.88 8.96 -1.14
N ASN A 103 16.93 8.64 -0.37
CA ASN A 103 17.92 7.63 -0.76
C ASN A 103 17.30 6.23 -0.89
N ILE A 104 16.46 5.83 0.07
CA ILE A 104 15.70 4.57 0.02
C ILE A 104 14.80 4.54 -1.22
N ASN A 105 14.14 5.64 -1.57
CA ASN A 105 13.28 5.66 -2.75
C ASN A 105 14.07 5.69 -4.06
N ALA A 106 15.15 6.48 -4.14
CA ALA A 106 15.93 6.68 -5.34
C ALA A 106 16.78 5.46 -5.72
N ASP A 107 17.42 4.81 -4.73
CA ASP A 107 18.24 3.60 -4.92
C ASP A 107 17.40 2.40 -5.38
N ARG A 108 16.10 2.42 -5.09
CA ARG A 108 15.22 1.24 -5.15
C ARG A 108 14.10 1.34 -6.17
N TYR A 109 14.02 2.47 -6.90
CA TYR A 109 13.10 2.67 -8.01
C TYR A 109 13.63 1.99 -9.27
N HIS A 110 13.12 0.80 -9.59
CA HIS A 110 13.47 0.12 -10.84
C HIS A 110 12.66 0.67 -12.02
N LYS A 111 13.32 1.45 -12.88
CA LYS A 111 12.74 2.12 -14.07
C LYS A 111 12.22 1.17 -15.17
N LYS A 112 12.52 -0.15 -15.10
CA LYS A 112 12.21 -1.13 -16.15
C LYS A 112 11.94 -2.55 -15.59
N GLN A 113 10.86 -2.72 -14.84
CA GLN A 113 10.35 -4.07 -14.56
C GLN A 113 9.16 -4.39 -15.47
N VAL A 114 9.17 -5.57 -16.08
CA VAL A 114 8.01 -6.09 -16.82
C VAL A 114 6.88 -6.28 -15.80
N VAL A 115 5.78 -5.55 -15.96
CA VAL A 115 4.64 -5.61 -15.06
C VAL A 115 3.91 -6.94 -15.29
N LYS A 116 3.90 -7.80 -14.26
CA LYS A 116 3.11 -9.04 -14.25
C LYS A 116 2.05 -8.96 -13.17
N TYR A 117 0.78 -8.99 -13.58
CA TYR A 117 -0.34 -9.08 -12.64
C TYR A 117 -0.45 -10.51 -12.10
N ILE A 118 -0.72 -10.61 -10.80
CA ILE A 118 -0.82 -11.88 -10.10
C ILE A 118 -2.24 -12.11 -9.55
N LYS A 119 -2.57 -13.38 -9.34
CA LYS A 119 -3.87 -13.80 -8.78
C LYS A 119 -3.79 -13.91 -7.26
N CYS A 120 -4.88 -13.58 -6.57
CA CYS A 120 -4.98 -13.74 -5.13
C CYS A 120 -4.87 -15.23 -4.74
N PRO A 121 -4.03 -15.60 -3.75
CA PRO A 121 -3.93 -16.98 -3.27
C PRO A 121 -5.26 -17.55 -2.73
N VAL A 122 -6.21 -16.69 -2.35
CA VAL A 122 -7.51 -17.07 -1.79
C VAL A 122 -8.60 -17.12 -2.87
N CYS A 123 -9.00 -15.97 -3.43
CA CYS A 123 -10.10 -15.93 -4.41
C CYS A 123 -9.69 -16.11 -5.88
N ARG A 124 -8.40 -16.19 -6.19
CA ARG A 124 -7.86 -16.33 -7.56
C ARG A 124 -8.16 -15.18 -8.53
N GLU A 125 -8.80 -14.10 -8.07
CA GLU A 125 -8.96 -12.86 -8.82
C GLU A 125 -7.65 -12.08 -8.94
N PHE A 126 -7.51 -11.27 -9.98
CA PHE A 126 -6.32 -10.43 -10.17
C PHE A 126 -6.19 -9.39 -9.05
N MET A 127 -4.99 -9.30 -8.49
CA MET A 127 -4.67 -8.34 -7.43
C MET A 127 -4.35 -6.97 -8.01
N HIS A 128 -4.72 -5.92 -7.28
CA HIS A 128 -4.48 -4.55 -7.70
C HIS A 128 -3.11 -4.09 -7.22
N ARG A 129 -2.27 -3.73 -8.17
CA ARG A 129 -0.94 -3.20 -7.91
C ARG A 129 -1.02 -1.77 -7.34
N LYS A 130 -0.46 -1.53 -6.15
CA LYS A 130 -0.47 -0.23 -5.47
C LYS A 130 0.87 0.06 -4.80
N ASN A 131 1.29 1.32 -4.79
CA ASN A 131 2.44 1.75 -3.99
C ASN A 131 2.04 1.84 -2.52
N PHE A 132 2.70 1.09 -1.65
CA PHE A 132 2.40 1.09 -0.23
C PHE A 132 2.64 2.48 0.40
N ALA A 133 1.67 2.98 1.17
CA ALA A 133 1.70 4.33 1.72
C ALA A 133 2.03 5.45 0.69
N HIS A 134 1.74 5.23 -0.61
CA HIS A 134 1.93 6.16 -1.74
C HIS A 134 3.36 6.69 -1.99
N LYS A 135 4.32 6.42 -1.10
CA LYS A 135 5.68 6.99 -1.11
C LYS A 135 6.75 6.02 -0.61
N SER A 136 6.42 4.76 -0.35
CA SER A 136 7.43 3.77 0.04
C SER A 136 8.26 3.29 -1.13
N GLY A 137 7.77 3.47 -2.36
CA GLY A 137 8.42 2.91 -3.55
C GLY A 137 8.28 1.38 -3.67
N VAL A 138 7.64 0.73 -2.69
CA VAL A 138 7.31 -0.70 -2.72
C VAL A 138 5.95 -0.89 -3.35
N ILE A 139 5.89 -1.77 -4.35
CA ILE A 139 4.71 -2.01 -5.14
C ILE A 139 4.07 -3.32 -4.67
N VAL A 140 3.04 -3.21 -3.84
CA VAL A 140 2.32 -4.36 -3.31
C VAL A 140 1.16 -4.74 -4.23
N ASP A 141 0.92 -6.04 -4.36
CA ASP A 141 -0.25 -6.56 -5.04
C ASP A 141 -1.36 -6.79 -4.00
N ASN A 142 -2.48 -6.06 -4.13
CA ASN A 142 -3.51 -5.97 -3.11
C ASN A 142 -4.84 -6.59 -3.56
N CYS A 143 -5.33 -7.57 -2.81
CA CYS A 143 -6.71 -8.05 -2.89
C CYS A 143 -7.53 -7.35 -1.81
N ARG A 144 -8.61 -6.65 -2.21
CA ARG A 144 -9.45 -5.87 -1.29
C ARG A 144 -10.05 -6.70 -0.15
N PHE A 145 -10.30 -7.99 -0.38
CA PHE A 145 -11.06 -8.84 0.55
C PHE A 145 -10.19 -9.79 1.38
N HIS A 146 -8.98 -10.12 0.91
CA HIS A 146 -8.18 -11.18 1.51
C HIS A 146 -6.85 -10.71 2.06
N GLY A 147 -6.15 -9.80 1.38
CA GLY A 147 -4.81 -9.44 1.82
C GLY A 147 -3.88 -8.91 0.75
N LEU A 148 -2.59 -8.91 1.09
CA LEU A 148 -1.49 -8.32 0.35
C LEU A 148 -0.46 -9.39 0.00
N TRP A 149 0.02 -9.34 -1.23
CA TRP A 149 1.19 -10.09 -1.65
C TRP A 149 2.39 -9.15 -1.75
N LEU A 150 3.51 -9.58 -1.17
CA LEU A 150 4.80 -8.91 -1.25
C LEU A 150 5.83 -9.86 -1.84
N ASP A 151 6.56 -9.37 -2.83
CA ASP A 151 7.67 -10.11 -3.40
C ASP A 151 8.86 -10.12 -2.43
N SER A 152 9.79 -11.05 -2.70
CA SER A 152 10.93 -11.27 -1.83
C SER A 152 11.77 -10.01 -1.64
N GLY A 153 12.06 -9.66 -0.39
CA GLY A 153 12.89 -8.49 -0.05
C GLY A 153 12.12 -7.18 0.09
N GLU A 154 10.86 -7.11 -0.37
CA GLU A 154 10.03 -5.90 -0.23
C GLU A 154 9.65 -5.62 1.23
N VAL A 155 9.44 -6.66 2.03
CA VAL A 155 9.17 -6.52 3.48
C VAL A 155 10.33 -5.81 4.19
N MET A 156 11.58 -6.17 3.89
CA MET A 156 12.76 -5.51 4.46
C MET A 156 12.80 -4.03 4.11
N HIS A 157 12.45 -3.69 2.86
CA HIS A 157 12.36 -2.31 2.43
C HIS A 157 11.28 -1.57 3.22
N LEU A 158 10.08 -2.13 3.38
CA LEU A 158 9.03 -1.49 4.18
C LEU A 158 9.47 -1.27 5.65
N MET A 159 10.19 -2.22 6.24
CA MET A 159 10.74 -2.05 7.60
C MET A 159 11.76 -0.90 7.67
N GLU A 160 12.68 -0.81 6.70
CA GLU A 160 13.67 0.28 6.64
C GLU A 160 13.01 1.65 6.38
N TRP A 161 12.05 1.70 5.45
CA TRP A 161 11.28 2.91 5.15
C TRP A 161 10.49 3.39 6.36
N LYS A 162 9.86 2.46 7.09
CA LYS A 162 9.14 2.79 8.32
C LYS A 162 10.09 3.29 9.41
N LYS A 163 11.26 2.63 9.61
CA LYS A 163 12.33 3.07 10.53
C LYS A 163 12.81 4.49 10.23
N ALA A 164 12.84 4.89 8.96
CA ALA A 164 13.22 6.24 8.55
C ALA A 164 12.12 7.31 8.75
N GLY A 165 10.95 6.93 9.28
CA GLY A 165 9.83 7.86 9.53
C GLY A 165 8.86 8.02 8.36
N GLY A 166 8.90 7.10 7.39
CA GLY A 166 8.04 7.16 6.22
C GLY A 166 6.54 7.14 6.55
N GLN A 167 6.14 6.36 7.57
CA GLN A 167 4.74 6.29 8.00
C GLN A 167 4.24 7.61 8.57
N LEU A 168 5.03 8.27 9.43
CA LEU A 168 4.71 9.62 9.94
C LEU A 168 4.55 10.63 8.81
N LEU A 169 5.46 10.59 7.82
CA LEU A 169 5.38 11.47 6.66
C LEU A 169 4.10 11.23 5.85
N HIS A 170 3.68 9.97 5.70
CA HIS A 170 2.43 9.61 5.04
C HIS A 170 1.22 10.20 5.78
N GLU A 171 1.13 9.97 7.09
CA GLU A 171 0.03 10.43 7.95
C GLU A 171 -0.08 11.96 7.95
N GLN A 172 1.05 12.68 8.06
CA GLN A 172 1.08 14.14 7.95
C GLN A 172 0.56 14.63 6.58
N GLY A 173 0.90 13.93 5.51
CA GLY A 173 0.42 14.22 4.16
C GLY A 173 -1.09 14.07 4.02
N GLN A 174 -1.66 13.00 4.58
CA GLN A 174 -3.11 12.77 4.55
C GLN A 174 -3.89 13.81 5.37
N ARG A 175 -3.38 14.18 6.55
CA ARG A 175 -3.95 15.26 7.37
C ARG A 175 -3.97 16.59 6.61
N LYS A 176 -2.87 16.97 5.95
CA LYS A 176 -2.82 18.20 5.13
C LYS A 176 -3.80 18.17 3.95
N LYS A 177 -3.94 17.02 3.27
CA LYS A 177 -4.90 16.87 2.15
C LYS A 177 -6.35 17.00 2.62
N THR A 178 -6.72 16.32 3.70
CA THR A 178 -8.09 16.39 4.26
C THR A 178 -8.46 17.80 4.73
N HIS A 179 -7.54 18.52 5.37
CA HIS A 179 -7.74 19.93 5.73
C HIS A 179 -7.92 20.84 4.50
N LYS A 180 -7.11 20.64 3.44
CA LYS A 180 -7.21 21.44 2.21
C LYS A 180 -8.52 21.18 1.46
N VAL A 181 -8.98 19.93 1.40
CA VAL A 181 -10.29 19.55 0.79
C VAL A 181 -11.45 20.18 1.55
N LYS A 182 -11.43 20.15 2.89
CA LYS A 182 -12.46 20.82 3.70
C LYS A 182 -12.47 22.33 3.47
N GLN A 183 -11.31 22.99 3.41
CA GLN A 183 -11.23 24.43 3.11
C GLN A 183 -11.72 24.77 1.70
N THR A 184 -11.39 23.97 0.69
CA THR A 184 -11.88 24.20 -0.68
C THR A 184 -13.39 23.95 -0.80
N GLN A 185 -13.94 22.94 -0.12
CA GLN A 185 -15.39 22.72 -0.07
C GLN A 185 -16.13 23.87 0.61
N VAL A 186 -15.63 24.36 1.76
CA VAL A 186 -16.22 25.51 2.46
C VAL A 186 -16.11 26.80 1.64
N ALA A 187 -15.01 27.00 0.91
CA ALA A 187 -14.89 28.14 0.00
C ALA A 187 -15.87 28.03 -1.19
N ARG A 188 -16.05 26.82 -1.74
CA ARG A 188 -16.99 26.57 -2.85
C ARG A 188 -18.44 26.71 -2.43
N SER A 189 -18.81 26.27 -1.22
CA SER A 189 -20.17 26.46 -0.69
C SER A 189 -20.47 27.94 -0.44
N LYS A 190 -19.53 28.70 0.14
CA LYS A 190 -19.69 30.15 0.31
C LYS A 190 -19.83 30.91 -1.02
N LEU A 191 -19.12 30.49 -2.06
CA LEU A 191 -19.27 31.06 -3.41
C LEU A 191 -20.63 30.74 -4.03
N TRP A 192 -21.16 29.53 -3.80
CA TRP A 192 -22.51 29.16 -4.22
C TRP A 192 -23.57 29.99 -3.48
N ASP A 193 -23.48 30.09 -2.15
CA ASP A 193 -24.41 30.87 -1.32
C ASP A 193 -24.41 32.37 -1.69
N ALA A 194 -23.23 32.91 -2.03
CA ALA A 194 -23.11 34.29 -2.53
C ALA A 194 -23.76 34.50 -3.91
N SER A 195 -23.69 33.50 -4.81
CA SER A 195 -24.31 33.57 -6.14
C SER A 195 -25.83 33.44 -6.09
N VAL A 196 -26.37 32.64 -5.15
CA VAL A 196 -27.82 32.49 -4.96
C VAL A 196 -28.42 33.78 -4.36
N ASN A 197 -27.71 34.45 -3.46
CA ASN A 197 -28.16 35.74 -2.92
C ASN A 197 -28.06 36.91 -3.92
N GLN A 198 -27.29 36.79 -5.00
CA GLN A 198 -27.22 37.80 -6.07
C GLN A 198 -28.25 37.58 -7.19
N SER A 199 -28.93 36.42 -7.21
CA SER A 199 -29.89 36.03 -8.24
C SER A 199 -31.35 36.08 -7.78
N SER A 200 -31.68 36.84 -6.73
CA SER A 200 -33.09 37.12 -6.36
C SER A 200 -33.66 38.42 -6.95
N PHE A 201 -32.93 39.10 -7.85
CA PHE A 201 -33.50 40.22 -8.60
C PHE A 201 -34.07 39.77 -9.94
N GLY A 202 -35.38 39.47 -9.90
CA GLY A 202 -36.37 39.73 -10.93
C GLY A 202 -36.26 38.95 -12.24
N LEU A 203 -36.85 37.76 -12.30
CA LEU A 203 -37.26 37.11 -13.56
C LEU A 203 -38.37 36.03 -13.37
N GLU A 204 -38.97 35.90 -12.17
CA GLU A 204 -39.99 34.87 -11.91
C GLU A 204 -41.41 35.24 -12.34
N THR A 205 -41.68 36.48 -12.77
CA THR A 205 -43.03 36.88 -13.19
C THR A 205 -43.36 36.53 -14.65
N ASP A 206 -42.37 36.47 -15.55
CA ASP A 206 -42.64 36.36 -16.98
C ASP A 206 -42.84 34.91 -17.46
N VAL A 207 -42.28 33.92 -16.74
CA VAL A 207 -42.39 32.51 -17.14
C VAL A 207 -43.76 31.92 -16.77
N LEU A 208 -44.34 32.36 -15.66
CA LEU A 208 -45.67 31.92 -15.22
C LEU A 208 -46.78 32.50 -16.11
N GLU A 209 -46.60 33.73 -16.61
CA GLU A 209 -47.55 34.37 -17.53
C GLU A 209 -47.53 33.73 -18.93
N PHE A 210 -46.35 33.31 -19.40
CA PHE A 210 -46.20 32.60 -20.67
C PHE A 210 -46.86 31.20 -20.63
N LEU A 211 -46.70 30.45 -19.52
CA LEU A 211 -47.33 29.14 -19.35
C LEU A 211 -48.86 29.23 -19.24
N ALA A 212 -49.40 30.28 -18.62
CA ALA A 212 -50.84 30.52 -18.57
C ALA A 212 -51.45 30.78 -19.96
N SER A 213 -50.73 31.49 -20.84
CA SER A 213 -51.20 31.80 -22.20
C SER A 213 -51.27 30.58 -23.14
N VAL A 214 -50.46 29.55 -22.87
CA VAL A 214 -50.39 28.33 -23.69
C VAL A 214 -51.52 27.35 -23.31
N VAL A 215 -51.92 27.30 -22.04
CA VAL A 215 -53.02 26.44 -21.58
C VAL A 215 -54.38 26.92 -22.11
N GLN A 216 -54.55 28.22 -22.34
CA GLN A 216 -55.81 28.80 -22.83
C GLN A 216 -56.04 28.63 -24.35
N LYS A 217 -55.04 28.14 -25.09
CA LYS A 217 -55.15 27.83 -26.54
C LYS A 217 -55.37 26.34 -26.85
N ILE A 218 -55.47 25.50 -25.82
CA ILE A 218 -55.63 24.03 -25.96
C ILE A 218 -57.00 23.56 -25.41
N LEU A 219 -57.89 24.49 -25.03
CA LEU A 219 -59.29 24.21 -24.70
C LEU A 219 -60.23 24.93 -25.68
#